data_AF-A0A8D2G836-F1
#
_entry.id   AF-A0A8D2G836-F1
#
_cell.length_a   1.000
_cell.length_b   1.000
_cell.length_c   1.000
_cell.angle_alpha   90.00
_cell.angle_beta   90.00
_cell.angle_gamma   90.00
#
_symmetry.space_group_name_H-M   'P 1'
#
loop_
_entity.id
_entity.type
_entity.pdbx_description
1 polymer ?
#
loop_
_entity_poly.entity_id
_entity_poly.type
_entity_poly.pdbx_seq_one_letter_code
_entity_poly.pdbx_strand_id
1 'polypeptide(L)'
;MSGQLERCEREWHELEGEFQELQETHRIYKQKLEELAALQTLCSSSISKQKKHLKDLKLTLQRCKRHTSQEEAELVQQMAANIKERQDVFFDMEAYLPKKNG
;
A
#
# COMPACT_ATOMS: atom_id res chain seq x y z
N MET A 1 19.65 34.81 43.09
CA MET A 1 19.78 33.34 43.15
C MET A 1 18.42 32.64 43.22
N SER A 2 17.52 32.95 44.18
CA SER A 2 16.20 32.28 44.28
C SER A 2 15.33 32.38 43.00
N GLY A 3 15.12 33.59 42.47
CA GLY A 3 14.23 33.77 41.31
C GLY A 3 14.72 33.19 39.98
N GLN A 4 16.02 32.92 39.84
CA GLN A 4 16.55 32.22 38.65
C GLN A 4 16.28 30.71 38.74
N LEU A 5 16.45 30.12 39.92
CA LEU A 5 16.16 28.71 40.14
C LEU A 5 14.65 28.41 39.97
N GLU A 6 13.78 29.27 40.52
CA GLU A 6 12.33 29.16 40.35
C GLU A 6 11.89 29.26 38.87
N ARG A 7 12.63 30.03 38.05
CA ARG A 7 12.39 30.10 36.61
C ARG A 7 12.80 28.82 35.92
N CYS A 8 13.98 28.28 36.24
CA CYS A 8 14.44 27.00 35.72
C CYS A 8 13.51 25.85 36.10
N GLU A 9 12.96 25.84 37.31
CA GLU A 9 11.99 24.83 37.75
C GLU A 9 10.69 24.88 36.94
N ARG A 10 10.16 26.08 36.67
CA ARG A 10 8.98 26.24 35.79
C ARG A 10 9.25 25.77 34.37
N GLU A 11 10.37 26.20 33.79
CA GLU A 11 10.78 25.77 32.45
C GLU A 11 10.94 24.24 32.38
N TRP A 12 11.49 23.61 33.42
CA TRP A 12 11.59 22.16 33.52
C TRP A 12 10.22 21.46 33.53
N HIS A 13 9.27 21.98 34.31
CA HIS A 13 7.92 21.41 34.33
C HIS A 13 7.18 21.55 33.00
N GLU A 14 7.37 22.66 32.29
CA GLU A 14 6.83 22.84 30.93
C GLU A 14 7.44 21.82 29.96
N LEU A 15 8.77 21.66 29.99
CA LEU A 15 9.48 20.66 29.17
C LEU A 15 9.05 19.22 29.48
N GLU A 16 8.80 18.89 30.75
CA GLU A 16 8.30 17.57 31.13
C GLU A 16 6.92 17.31 30.54
N GLY A 17 6.04 18.32 30.53
CA GLY A 17 4.74 18.24 29.87
C GLY A 17 4.86 18.01 28.36
N GLU A 18 5.68 18.82 27.67
CA GLU A 18 5.94 18.66 26.23
C GLU A 18 6.53 17.28 25.91
N PHE A 19 7.42 16.77 26.77
CA PHE A 19 8.03 15.46 26.60
C PHE A 19 7.00 14.33 26.74
N GLN A 20 6.07 14.42 27.69
CA GLN A 20 4.99 13.45 27.84
C GLN A 20 4.06 13.43 26.62
N GLU A 21 3.70 14.60 26.09
CA GLU A 21 2.90 14.71 24.86
C GLU A 21 3.62 14.12 23.64
N LEU A 22 4.94 14.35 23.54
CA LEU A 22 5.78 13.77 22.50
C LEU A 22 5.82 12.24 22.60
N GLN A 23 5.93 11.68 23.81
CA GLN A 23 5.94 10.25 24.02
C GLN A 23 4.64 9.59 23.56
N GLU A 24 3.49 10.19 23.88
CA GLU A 24 2.18 9.67 23.43
C GLU A 24 2.03 9.79 21.91
N THR A 25 2.42 10.92 21.33
CA THR A 25 2.42 11.12 19.88
C THR A 25 3.30 10.08 19.18
N HIS A 26 4.49 9.82 19.70
CA HIS A 26 5.40 8.81 19.16
C HIS A 26 4.85 7.39 19.27
N ARG A 27 4.17 7.05 20.38
CA ARG A 27 3.48 5.77 20.55
C ARG A 27 2.42 5.57 19.46
N ILE A 28 1.58 6.57 19.21
CA ILE A 28 0.54 6.51 18.16
C ILE A 28 1.18 6.43 16.77
N TYR A 29 2.21 7.23 16.51
CA TYR A 29 2.95 7.21 15.25
C TYR A 29 3.49 5.81 14.96
N LYS A 30 4.13 5.16 15.94
CA LYS A 30 4.68 3.81 15.78
C LYS A 30 3.60 2.80 15.43
N GLN A 31 2.46 2.84 16.12
CA GLN A 31 1.34 1.95 15.82
C GLN A 31 0.82 2.15 14.38
N LYS A 32 0.58 3.40 13.97
CA LYS A 32 0.13 3.71 12.61
C LYS A 32 1.14 3.29 11.55
N LEU A 33 2.43 3.41 11.84
CA LEU A 33 3.50 2.97 10.93
C LEU A 33 3.49 1.46 10.74
N GLU A 34 3.31 0.69 11.82
CA GLU A 34 3.19 -0.78 11.77
C GLU A 34 1.95 -1.23 10.99
N GLU A 35 0.80 -0.59 11.23
CA GLU A 35 -0.45 -0.84 10.49
C GLU A 35 -0.28 -0.54 8.99
N LEU A 36 0.33 0.60 8.65
CA LEU A 36 0.61 0.99 7.28
C LEU A 36 1.56 -0.01 6.59
N ALA A 37 2.63 -0.43 7.26
CA ALA A 37 3.59 -1.39 6.71
C ALA A 37 2.94 -2.77 6.44
N ALA A 38 2.05 -3.21 7.33
CA ALA A 38 1.26 -4.44 7.14
C ALA A 38 0.33 -4.32 5.91
N LEU A 39 -0.39 -3.20 5.78
CA LEU A 39 -1.25 -2.93 4.63
C LEU A 39 -0.47 -2.86 3.31
N GLN A 40 0.68 -2.18 3.31
CA GLN A 40 1.56 -2.09 2.14
C GLN A 40 2.01 -3.49 1.70
N THR A 41 2.40 -4.35 2.64
CA THR A 41 2.82 -5.74 2.37
C THR A 41 1.67 -6.58 1.80
N LEU A 42 0.48 -6.47 2.39
CA LEU A 42 -0.72 -7.16 1.92
C LEU A 42 -1.11 -6.71 0.50
N CYS A 43 -1.10 -5.40 0.25
CA CYS A 43 -1.42 -4.83 -1.05
C CYS A 43 -0.42 -5.30 -2.12
N SER A 44 0.89 -5.13 -1.84
CA SER A 44 1.97 -5.53 -2.75
C SER A 44 1.92 -7.01 -3.11
N SER A 45 1.73 -7.87 -2.10
CA SER A 45 1.64 -9.33 -2.32
C SER A 45 0.36 -9.74 -3.06
N SER A 46 -0.76 -9.07 -2.81
CA SER A 46 -2.03 -9.36 -3.48
C SER A 46 -2.02 -8.92 -4.94
N ILE A 47 -1.49 -7.73 -5.23
CA ILE A 47 -1.29 -7.24 -6.60
C ILE A 47 -0.36 -8.19 -7.37
N SER A 48 0.75 -8.61 -6.76
CA SER A 48 1.69 -9.55 -7.38
C SER A 48 1.02 -10.90 -7.72
N LYS A 49 0.21 -11.44 -6.81
CA LYS A 49 -0.56 -12.68 -7.02
C LYS A 49 -1.57 -12.51 -8.15
N GLN A 50 -2.36 -11.43 -8.14
CA GLN A 50 -3.32 -11.13 -9.20
C GLN A 50 -2.64 -10.98 -10.57
N LYS A 51 -1.56 -10.19 -10.67
CA LYS A 51 -0.79 -10.01 -11.92
C LYS A 51 -0.30 -11.34 -12.47
N LYS A 52 0.20 -12.25 -11.61
CA LYS A 52 0.59 -13.61 -12.00
C LYS A 52 -0.60 -14.39 -12.56
N HIS A 53 -1.72 -14.45 -11.84
CA HIS A 53 -2.91 -15.18 -12.28
C HIS A 53 -3.48 -14.64 -13.59
N LEU A 54 -3.53 -13.32 -13.77
CA LEU A 54 -4.01 -12.72 -15.02
C LEU A 54 -3.06 -13.00 -16.20
N LYS A 55 -1.74 -13.06 -15.96
CA LYS A 55 -0.77 -13.46 -16.98
C LYS A 55 -1.02 -14.91 -17.42
N ASP A 56 -1.21 -15.81 -16.47
CA ASP A 56 -1.48 -17.23 -16.75
C ASP A 56 -2.83 -17.40 -17.47
N LEU A 57 -3.87 -16.68 -17.03
CA LEU A 57 -5.18 -16.66 -17.68
C LEU A 57 -5.11 -16.15 -19.12
N LYS A 58 -4.34 -15.08 -19.38
CA LYS A 58 -4.13 -14.55 -20.72
C LYS A 58 -3.50 -15.59 -21.66
N LEU A 59 -2.53 -16.37 -21.17
CA LEU A 59 -1.91 -17.46 -21.94
C LEU A 59 -2.92 -18.57 -22.26
N THR A 60 -3.78 -18.93 -21.29
CA THR A 60 -4.86 -19.90 -21.51
C THR A 60 -5.86 -19.40 -22.55
N LEU A 61 -6.33 -18.15 -22.45
CA LEU A 61 -7.24 -17.56 -23.43
C LEU A 61 -6.66 -17.53 -24.85
N GLN A 62 -5.36 -17.26 -24.99
CA GLN A 62 -4.67 -17.31 -26.28
C GLN A 62 -4.69 -18.71 -26.91
N ARG A 63 -4.69 -19.79 -26.10
CA ARG A 63 -4.79 -21.17 -26.59
C ARG A 63 -6.21 -21.52 -27.04
N CYS A 64 -7.24 -20.98 -26.37
CA CYS A 64 -8.65 -21.20 -26.70
C CYS A 64 -9.05 -20.61 -28.07
N LYS A 65 -8.34 -19.59 -28.56
CA LYS A 65 -8.63 -18.93 -29.85
C LYS A 65 -8.51 -19.84 -31.09
N ARG A 66 -7.93 -21.04 -30.97
CA ARG A 66 -7.72 -21.94 -32.11
C ARG A 66 -8.96 -22.72 -32.54
N HIS A 67 -10.00 -22.80 -31.70
CA HIS A 67 -11.16 -23.68 -31.93
C HIS A 67 -12.49 -23.10 -31.42
N THR A 68 -12.69 -21.79 -31.48
CA THR A 68 -13.82 -21.11 -30.83
C THR A 68 -14.87 -20.62 -31.82
N SER A 69 -16.14 -20.80 -31.45
CA SER A 69 -17.31 -20.21 -32.11
C SER A 69 -17.30 -18.68 -31.99
N GLN A 70 -18.20 -18.00 -32.72
CA GLN A 70 -18.27 -16.54 -32.68
C GLN A 70 -18.54 -15.99 -31.27
N GLU A 71 -19.50 -16.56 -30.53
CA GLU A 71 -19.82 -16.15 -29.17
C GLU A 71 -18.63 -16.33 -28.22
N GLU A 72 -17.92 -17.45 -28.34
CA GLU A 72 -16.72 -17.70 -27.54
C GLU A 72 -15.58 -16.75 -27.91
N ALA A 73 -15.46 -16.37 -29.19
CA ALA A 73 -14.47 -15.40 -29.63
C ALA A 73 -14.74 -14.00 -29.05
N GLU A 74 -16.00 -13.57 -29.00
CA GLU A 74 -16.44 -12.33 -28.36
C GLU A 74 -16.15 -12.36 -26.85
N LEU A 75 -16.46 -13.46 -26.18
CA LEU A 75 -16.15 -13.64 -24.76
C LEU A 75 -14.64 -13.57 -24.48
N VAL A 76 -13.82 -14.22 -25.30
CA VAL A 76 -12.36 -14.17 -25.19
C VAL A 76 -11.83 -12.74 -25.39
N GLN A 77 -12.40 -11.97 -26.34
CA GLN A 77 -12.04 -10.57 -26.54
C GLN A 77 -12.40 -9.71 -25.32
N GLN A 78 -13.61 -9.87 -24.79
CA GLN A 78 -14.06 -9.16 -23.59
C GLN A 78 -13.16 -9.46 -22.39
N MET A 79 -12.83 -10.72 -22.14
CA MET A 79 -11.94 -11.11 -21.05
C MET A 79 -10.54 -10.52 -21.23
N ALA A 80 -10.01 -10.49 -22.45
CA ALA A 80 -8.71 -9.89 -22.75
C ALA A 80 -8.70 -8.36 -22.51
N ALA A 81 -9.80 -7.67 -22.84
CA ALA A 81 -9.97 -6.25 -22.55
C ALA A 81 -10.01 -5.98 -21.04
N ASN A 82 -10.79 -6.77 -20.29
CA ASN A 82 -10.86 -6.67 -18.83
C ASN A 82 -9.51 -6.95 -18.15
N ILE A 83 -8.73 -7.92 -18.67
CA ILE A 83 -7.36 -8.18 -18.18
C ILE A 83 -6.49 -6.94 -18.37
N LYS A 84 -6.59 -6.26 -19.52
CA LYS A 84 -5.80 -5.05 -19.80
C LYS A 84 -6.19 -3.90 -18.88
N GLU A 85 -7.48 -3.61 -18.72
CA GLU A 85 -7.97 -2.57 -17.82
C GLU A 85 -7.48 -2.77 -16.38
N ARG A 86 -7.48 -4.01 -15.88
CA ARG A 86 -6.94 -4.32 -14.54
C ARG A 86 -5.43 -4.07 -14.43
N GLN A 87 -4.67 -4.19 -15.53
CA GLN A 87 -3.24 -3.87 -15.51
C GLN A 87 -3.02 -2.37 -15.26
N ASP A 88 -3.86 -1.52 -15.85
CA ASP A 88 -3.81 -0.07 -15.65
C ASP A 88 -4.16 0.28 -14.20
N VAL A 89 -5.21 -0.34 -13.64
CA VAL A 89 -5.57 -0.17 -12.22
C VAL A 89 -4.44 -0.60 -11.29
N PHE A 90 -3.75 -1.71 -11.58
CA PHE A 90 -2.61 -2.12 -10.75
C PHE A 90 -1.45 -1.13 -10.79
N PHE A 91 -1.21 -0.48 -11.93
CA PHE A 91 -0.19 0.55 -12.03
C PHE A 91 -0.49 1.74 -11.11
N ASP A 92 -1.74 2.19 -11.10
CA ASP A 92 -2.18 3.27 -10.20
C ASP A 92 -2.07 2.85 -8.73
N MET A 93 -2.46 1.61 -8.39
CA MET A 93 -2.32 1.09 -7.02
C MET A 93 -0.84 1.01 -6.59
N GLU A 94 0.04 0.53 -7.46
CA GLU A 94 1.48 0.40 -7.19
C GLU A 94 2.18 1.76 -7.03
N ALA A 95 1.62 2.85 -7.59
CA ALA A 95 2.15 4.21 -7.43
C ALA A 95 2.13 4.71 -5.97
N TYR A 96 1.23 4.18 -5.15
CA TYR A 96 1.11 4.52 -3.72
C TYR A 96 1.89 3.56 -2.79
N LEU A 97 2.53 2.53 -3.35
CA LEU A 97 3.29 1.56 -2.57
C LEU A 97 4.78 1.94 -2.50
N PRO A 98 5.50 1.49 -1.45
CA PRO A 98 6.93 1.73 -1.35
C PRO A 98 7.65 1.16 -2.57
N LYS A 99 8.46 1.98 -3.24
CA LYS A 99 9.32 1.50 -4.31
C LYS A 99 10.48 0.72 -3.70
N LYS A 100 10.88 -0.38 -4.32
CA LYS A 100 12.14 -1.03 -3.97
C LYS A 100 13.25 -0.01 -4.19
N ASN A 101 14.04 0.28 -3.16
CA ASN A 101 15.24 1.08 -3.31
C ASN A 101 16.11 0.42 -4.40
N GLY A 102 16.54 1.24 -5.36
CA GLY A 102 17.37 0.82 -6.49
C GLY A 102 18.75 0.38 -6.05
#